data_AF-E3PTL2-F1
#
_entry.id   AF-E3PTL2-F1
#
_cell.length_a   1.000
_cell.length_b   1.000
_cell.length_c   1.000
_cell.angle_alpha   90.00
_cell.angle_beta   90.00
_cell.angle_gamma   90.00
#
_symmetry.space_group_name_H-M   'P 1'
#
loop_
_entity.id
_entity.type
_entity.pdbx_description
1 polymer ?
#
loop_
_entity_poly.entity_id
_entity_poly.type
_entity_poly.pdbx_seq_one_letter_code
_entity_poly.pdbx_strand_id
1 'polypeptide(L)'
;MNQPNIEEQKKLLENSEILLLANQQEYLIGLNDLMVIGEEEFTSVLDTSSTNPTNHKYTGVQLKNILSHYQIDLDESSALVLSGMDNYSVAYTTEEILKNNNVYIVFKEDGNYLGSKENGGRGPYESIVVADDFSNRRCKWLTRIECVK
;
A
#
# COMPACT_ATOMS: atom_id res chain seq x y z
N MET A 1 14.79 -12.35 5.28
CA MET A 1 14.09 -11.57 4.26
C MET A 1 14.97 -11.50 3.03
N ASN A 2 14.52 -12.05 1.90
CA ASN A 2 15.17 -11.81 0.61
C ASN A 2 14.76 -10.42 0.13
N GLN A 3 15.72 -9.59 -0.28
CA GLN A 3 15.38 -8.30 -0.89
C GLN A 3 14.58 -8.53 -2.18
N PRO A 4 13.53 -7.73 -2.44
CA PRO A 4 12.78 -7.81 -3.69
C PRO A 4 13.71 -7.67 -4.90
N ASN A 5 13.45 -8.43 -5.97
CA ASN A 5 14.23 -8.32 -7.19
C ASN A 5 13.82 -7.05 -7.96
N ILE A 6 14.79 -6.19 -8.28
CA ILE A 6 14.56 -4.91 -8.97
C ILE A 6 13.85 -5.10 -10.33
N GLU A 7 14.19 -6.14 -11.10
CA GLU A 7 13.56 -6.39 -12.40
C GLU A 7 12.10 -6.84 -12.25
N GLU A 8 11.80 -7.62 -11.21
CA GLU A 8 10.44 -8.02 -10.87
C GLU A 8 9.60 -6.81 -10.44
N GLN A 9 10.14 -5.98 -9.54
CA GLN A 9 9.46 -4.77 -9.09
C GLN A 9 9.18 -3.80 -10.25
N LYS A 10 10.10 -3.67 -11.22
CA LYS A 10 9.84 -2.87 -12.44
C LYS A 10 8.65 -3.40 -13.22
N LYS A 11 8.59 -4.72 -13.45
CA LYS A 11 7.47 -5.34 -14.18
C LYS A 11 6.15 -5.13 -13.45
N LEU A 12 6.13 -5.32 -12.13
CA LEU A 12 4.95 -5.08 -11.30
C LEU A 12 4.48 -3.62 -11.40
N LEU A 13 5.42 -2.66 -11.36
CA LEU A 13 5.12 -1.24 -11.51
C LEU A 13 4.55 -0.91 -12.91
N GLU A 14 5.17 -1.43 -13.97
CA GLU A 14 4.75 -1.25 -15.36
C GLU A 14 3.34 -1.82 -15.61
N ASN A 15 3.03 -2.97 -15.00
CA ASN A 15 1.72 -3.61 -15.10
C ASN A 15 0.67 -3.01 -14.16
N SER A 16 1.06 -2.11 -13.25
CA SER A 16 0.20 -1.67 -12.14
C SER A 16 -0.34 -2.85 -11.32
N GLU A 17 0.57 -3.67 -10.82
CA GLU A 17 0.29 -4.84 -10.00
C GLU A 17 1.06 -4.79 -8.68
N ILE A 18 0.50 -5.43 -7.65
CA ILE A 18 1.14 -5.68 -6.36
C ILE A 18 1.24 -7.19 -6.17
N LEU A 19 2.43 -7.67 -5.84
CA LEU A 19 2.68 -9.04 -5.41
C LEU A 19 2.39 -9.19 -3.92
N LEU A 20 1.34 -9.92 -3.56
CA LEU A 20 1.04 -10.30 -2.18
C LEU A 20 1.55 -11.72 -1.90
N LEU A 21 2.42 -11.84 -0.92
CA LEU A 21 3.01 -13.09 -0.46
C LEU A 21 2.44 -13.47 0.91
N ALA A 22 1.70 -14.56 0.98
CA ALA A 22 1.11 -15.07 2.22
C ALA A 22 0.92 -16.57 2.16
N ASN A 23 1.11 -17.28 3.28
CA ASN A 23 0.89 -18.73 3.37
C ASN A 23 1.62 -19.57 2.31
N GLN A 24 2.84 -19.16 1.91
CA GLN A 24 3.61 -19.77 0.82
C GLN A 24 2.93 -19.69 -0.56
N GLN A 25 1.96 -18.79 -0.71
CA GLN A 25 1.26 -18.49 -1.95
C GLN A 25 1.55 -17.07 -2.40
N GLU A 26 1.40 -16.86 -3.70
CA GLU A 26 1.60 -15.58 -4.37
C GLU A 26 0.29 -15.17 -5.04
N TYR A 27 -0.09 -13.91 -4.86
CA TYR A 27 -1.26 -13.31 -5.48
C TYR A 27 -0.84 -12.03 -6.19
N LEU A 28 -1.30 -11.84 -7.42
CA LEU A 28 -1.18 -10.57 -8.12
C LEU A 28 -2.47 -9.78 -7.93
N ILE A 29 -2.31 -8.55 -7.43
CA ILE A 29 -3.41 -7.63 -7.16
C ILE A 29 -3.28 -6.48 -8.16
N GLY A 30 -4.25 -6.35 -9.05
CA GLY A 30 -4.36 -5.23 -9.95
C GLY A 30 -5.48 -4.27 -9.56
N LEU A 31 -5.64 -3.20 -10.35
CA LEU A 31 -6.69 -2.21 -10.13
C LEU A 31 -8.11 -2.81 -10.20
N ASN A 32 -8.33 -3.82 -11.06
CA ASN A 32 -9.63 -4.48 -11.17
C ASN A 32 -9.99 -5.23 -9.87
N ASP A 33 -9.03 -5.88 -9.23
CA ASP A 33 -9.26 -6.55 -7.93
C ASP A 33 -9.65 -5.52 -6.87
N LEU A 34 -8.94 -4.39 -6.80
CA LEU A 34 -9.26 -3.28 -5.89
C LEU A 34 -10.66 -2.71 -6.12
N MET A 35 -11.06 -2.55 -7.40
CA MET A 35 -12.41 -2.11 -7.75
C MET A 35 -13.50 -3.12 -7.35
N VAL A 36 -13.23 -4.43 -7.48
CA VAL A 36 -14.15 -5.50 -7.07
C VAL A 36 -14.29 -5.56 -5.55
N ILE A 37 -13.19 -5.39 -4.81
CA ILE A 37 -13.19 -5.36 -3.35
C ILE A 37 -13.97 -4.15 -2.82
N GLY A 38 -13.86 -3.02 -3.52
CA GLY A 38 -14.58 -1.79 -3.22
C GLY A 38 -13.64 -0.70 -2.72
N GLU A 39 -13.63 0.42 -3.44
CA GLU A 39 -12.87 1.62 -3.08
C GLU A 39 -13.62 2.50 -2.07
N GLU A 40 -12.86 3.14 -1.20
CA GLU A 40 -13.32 4.11 -0.22
C GLU A 40 -12.59 5.44 -0.45
N GLU A 41 -13.29 6.54 -0.17
CA GLU A 41 -12.67 7.85 -0.09
C GLU A 41 -12.43 8.25 1.37
N PHE A 42 -11.24 8.76 1.68
CA PHE A 42 -10.88 9.22 3.02
C PHE A 42 -9.96 10.43 2.95
N THR A 43 -9.82 11.15 4.06
CA THR A 43 -8.88 12.28 4.18
C THR A 43 -7.72 11.86 5.07
N SER A 44 -6.50 12.23 4.67
CA SER A 44 -5.31 12.06 5.49
C SER A 44 -4.39 13.27 5.33
N VAL A 45 -3.67 13.62 6.40
CA VAL A 45 -2.66 14.68 6.41
C VAL A 45 -1.47 14.17 5.62
N LEU A 46 -1.01 14.90 4.60
CA LEU A 46 0.30 14.72 3.99
C LEU A 46 1.25 15.73 4.61
N ASP A 47 2.14 15.24 5.46
CA ASP A 47 3.24 16.02 6.02
C ASP A 47 4.54 15.66 5.28
N THR A 48 5.16 16.64 4.64
CA THR A 48 6.47 16.43 4.01
C THR A 48 7.47 17.36 4.68
N SER A 49 8.70 16.89 4.86
CA SER A 49 9.74 17.64 5.58
C SER A 49 10.09 19.01 4.98
N SER A 50 9.58 19.34 3.80
CA SER A 50 9.81 20.59 3.07
C SER A 50 8.61 21.52 2.99
N THR A 51 7.40 21.09 3.42
CA THR A 51 6.17 21.90 3.31
C THR A 51 5.35 21.83 4.58
N ASN A 52 4.41 22.78 4.75
CA ASN A 52 3.42 22.65 5.81
C ASN A 52 2.55 21.40 5.55
N PRO A 53 2.08 20.70 6.61
CA PRO A 53 1.14 19.61 6.46
C PRO A 53 -0.15 20.06 5.76
N THR A 54 -0.61 19.29 4.78
CA THR A 54 -1.85 19.58 4.03
C THR A 54 -2.78 18.37 4.04
N ASN A 55 -4.09 18.61 4.13
CA ASN A 55 -5.08 17.53 4.03
C ASN A 55 -5.39 17.23 2.56
N HIS A 56 -5.34 15.96 2.19
CA HIS A 56 -5.68 15.49 0.86
C HIS A 56 -6.77 14.43 0.92
N LYS A 57 -7.57 14.34 -0.14
CA LYS A 57 -8.57 13.29 -0.31
C LYS A 57 -7.97 12.14 -1.09
N TYR A 58 -8.04 10.95 -0.53
CA TYR A 58 -7.49 9.72 -1.11
C TYR A 58 -8.60 8.77 -1.51
N THR A 59 -8.35 8.00 -2.58
CA THR A 59 -9.19 6.86 -2.97
C THR A 59 -8.36 5.59 -2.94
N GLY A 60 -8.83 4.59 -2.19
CA GLY A 60 -8.10 3.34 -2.00
C GLY A 60 -8.96 2.26 -1.36
N VAL A 61 -8.32 1.14 -1.00
CA VAL A 61 -8.96 0.00 -0.35
C VAL A 61 -8.27 -0.28 0.97
N GLN A 62 -9.03 -0.55 2.03
CA GLN A 62 -8.46 -0.95 3.33
C GLN A 62 -7.69 -2.25 3.18
N LEU A 63 -6.47 -2.31 3.71
CA LEU A 63 -5.59 -3.48 3.56
C LEU A 63 -6.22 -4.75 4.15
N LYS A 64 -6.94 -4.65 5.29
CA LYS A 64 -7.71 -5.79 5.84
C LYS A 64 -8.76 -6.35 4.86
N ASN A 65 -9.37 -5.52 4.01
CA ASN A 65 -10.39 -5.96 3.06
C ASN A 65 -9.73 -6.72 1.90
N ILE A 66 -8.54 -6.28 1.48
CA ILE A 66 -7.70 -7.00 0.50
C ILE A 66 -7.34 -8.39 1.06
N LEU A 67 -6.85 -8.46 2.30
CA LEU A 67 -6.52 -9.75 2.93
C LEU A 67 -7.73 -10.67 3.04
N SER A 68 -8.88 -10.13 3.46
CA SER A 68 -10.13 -10.90 3.55
C SER A 68 -10.58 -11.44 2.19
N HIS A 69 -10.42 -10.66 1.11
CA HIS A 69 -10.75 -11.10 -0.25
C HIS A 69 -9.92 -12.32 -0.68
N TYR A 70 -8.62 -12.30 -0.40
CA TYR A 70 -7.70 -13.41 -0.70
C TYR A 70 -7.66 -14.50 0.39
N GLN A 71 -8.56 -14.43 1.38
CA GLN A 71 -8.67 -15.40 2.48
C GLN A 71 -7.35 -15.55 3.28
N ILE A 72 -6.68 -14.42 3.53
CA ILE A 72 -5.44 -14.37 4.29
C ILE A 72 -5.75 -13.93 5.72
N ASP A 73 -5.55 -14.86 6.65
CA ASP A 73 -5.67 -14.61 8.08
C ASP A 73 -4.34 -14.16 8.69
N LEU A 74 -4.41 -13.13 9.53
CA LEU A 74 -3.28 -12.67 10.35
C LEU A 74 -3.48 -13.15 11.79
N ASP A 75 -2.40 -13.59 12.43
CA ASP A 75 -2.35 -13.83 13.88
C ASP A 75 -1.66 -12.66 14.61
N GLU A 76 -1.66 -12.67 15.94
CA GLU A 76 -1.07 -11.60 16.76
C GLU A 76 0.44 -11.43 16.55
N SER A 77 1.14 -12.49 16.13
CA SER A 77 2.56 -12.47 15.79
C SER A 77 2.85 -12.00 14.36
N SER A 78 1.81 -11.91 13.52
CA SER A 78 1.97 -11.55 12.12
C SER A 78 2.24 -10.04 11.95
N ALA A 79 2.96 -9.71 10.88
CA ALA A 79 3.07 -8.35 10.37
C ALA A 79 3.06 -8.38 8.84
N LEU A 80 2.71 -7.26 8.22
CA LEU A 80 2.89 -7.09 6.78
C LEU A 80 4.05 -6.15 6.52
N VAL A 81 5.01 -6.60 5.71
CA VAL A 81 6.09 -5.78 5.18
C VAL A 81 5.70 -5.34 3.77
N LEU A 82 5.59 -4.03 3.58
CA LEU A 82 5.29 -3.41 2.29
C LEU A 82 6.59 -2.85 1.70
N SER A 83 6.84 -3.14 0.42
CA SER A 83 8.06 -2.73 -0.27
C SER A 83 7.77 -1.98 -1.56
N GLY A 84 8.45 -0.84 -1.71
CA GLY A 84 8.39 0.03 -2.88
C GLY A 84 9.54 -0.22 -3.85
N MET A 85 9.39 0.25 -5.08
CA MET A 85 10.42 0.21 -6.12
C MET A 85 11.66 1.07 -5.81
N ASP A 86 11.58 1.95 -4.81
CA ASP A 86 12.69 2.77 -4.32
C ASP A 86 13.53 2.09 -3.23
N ASN A 87 13.33 0.78 -3.01
CA ASN A 87 13.91 -0.01 -1.92
C ASN A 87 13.46 0.43 -0.51
N TYR A 88 12.50 1.35 -0.40
CA TYR A 88 11.88 1.64 0.88
C TYR A 88 10.98 0.47 1.29
N SER A 89 10.93 0.18 2.58
CA SER A 89 9.98 -0.79 3.13
C SER A 89 9.49 -0.36 4.49
N VAL A 90 8.26 -0.72 4.80
CA VAL A 90 7.60 -0.42 6.07
C VAL A 90 6.85 -1.64 6.57
N ALA A 91 6.87 -1.87 7.88
CA ALA A 91 6.10 -2.91 8.52
C ALA A 91 4.86 -2.33 9.21
N TYR A 92 3.74 -3.02 9.09
CA TYR A 92 2.50 -2.76 9.82
C TYR A 92 2.14 -3.97 10.68
N THR A 93 1.75 -3.74 11.92
CA THR A 93 1.32 -4.81 12.83
C THR A 93 -0.09 -5.28 12.50
N THR A 94 -0.45 -6.50 12.92
CA THR A 94 -1.83 -7.00 12.81
C THR A 94 -2.85 -6.02 13.41
N GLU A 95 -2.55 -5.41 14.56
CA GLU A 95 -3.43 -4.42 15.19
C GLU A 95 -3.67 -3.21 14.27
N GLU A 96 -2.62 -2.66 13.66
CA GLU A 96 -2.74 -1.52 12.75
C GLU A 96 -3.58 -1.87 11.52
N ILE A 97 -3.35 -3.06 10.94
CA ILE A 97 -4.00 -3.52 9.72
C ILE A 97 -5.49 -3.78 9.96
N LEU A 98 -5.83 -4.45 11.06
CA LEU A 98 -7.22 -4.81 11.37
C LEU A 98 -8.04 -3.62 11.90
N LYS A 99 -7.39 -2.54 12.36
CA LYS A 99 -8.08 -1.32 12.77
C LYS A 99 -8.86 -0.71 11.60
N ASN A 100 -10.14 -0.47 11.83
CA ASN A 100 -11.02 0.19 10.86
C ASN A 100 -10.47 1.56 10.47
N ASN A 101 -10.53 1.84 9.17
CA ASN A 101 -10.19 3.11 8.55
C ASN A 101 -8.76 3.58 8.88
N ASN A 102 -7.81 2.64 8.86
CA ASN A 102 -6.43 2.92 9.23
C ASN A 102 -5.44 2.69 8.10
N VAL A 103 -5.23 1.44 7.67
CA VAL A 103 -4.23 1.12 6.62
C VAL A 103 -4.93 0.94 5.28
N TYR A 104 -4.54 1.76 4.29
CA TYR A 104 -5.10 1.76 2.94
C TYR A 104 -4.03 1.55 1.89
N ILE A 105 -4.41 0.86 0.80
CA ILE A 105 -3.68 0.86 -0.47
C ILE A 105 -4.41 1.83 -1.40
N VAL A 106 -3.74 2.92 -1.76
CA VAL A 106 -4.31 4.08 -2.45
C VAL A 106 -3.81 4.13 -3.89
N PHE A 107 -4.69 4.53 -4.80
CA PHE A 107 -4.37 4.73 -6.21
C PHE A 107 -4.83 6.09 -6.77
N LYS A 108 -5.57 6.90 -6.00
CA LYS A 108 -5.85 8.31 -6.34
C LYS A 108 -5.63 9.27 -5.18
N GLU A 109 -5.22 10.49 -5.51
CA GLU A 109 -5.18 11.67 -4.66
C GLU A 109 -5.94 12.81 -5.36
N ASP A 110 -6.84 13.45 -4.63
CA ASP A 110 -7.68 14.57 -5.10
C ASP A 110 -8.35 14.29 -6.46
N GLY A 111 -8.83 13.04 -6.63
CA GLY A 111 -9.53 12.56 -7.82
C GLY A 111 -8.63 12.12 -8.98
N ASN A 112 -7.31 12.31 -8.89
CA ASN A 112 -6.35 11.96 -9.95
C ASN A 112 -5.52 10.74 -9.55
N TYR A 113 -5.14 9.90 -10.53
CA TYR A 113 -4.20 8.81 -10.26
C TYR A 113 -2.85 9.36 -9.76
N LEU A 114 -2.19 8.60 -8.89
CA LEU A 114 -0.95 9.01 -8.20
C LEU A 114 0.26 9.30 -9.11
N GLY A 115 0.14 9.13 -10.43
CA GLY A 115 1.23 9.30 -11.38
C GLY A 115 2.30 8.20 -11.26
N SER A 116 3.39 8.35 -12.01
CA SER A 116 4.52 7.41 -12.03
C SER A 116 5.78 8.07 -11.46
N LYS A 117 6.83 7.29 -11.21
CA LYS A 117 8.09 7.85 -10.71
C LYS A 117 8.70 8.89 -11.66
N GLU A 118 8.55 8.67 -12.96
CA GLU A 118 9.13 9.49 -14.04
C GLU A 118 8.50 10.89 -14.12
N ASN A 119 7.24 11.03 -13.72
CA ASN A 119 6.53 12.31 -13.69
C ASN A 119 6.46 12.95 -12.29
N GLY A 120 7.23 12.43 -11.33
CA GLY A 120 7.25 12.91 -9.94
C GLY A 120 6.09 12.40 -9.08
N GLY A 121 5.28 11.47 -9.61
CA GLY A 121 4.22 10.79 -8.90
C GLY A 121 4.72 9.69 -7.95
N ARG A 122 3.76 9.10 -7.23
CA ARG A 122 3.97 8.09 -6.17
C ARG A 122 3.30 6.75 -6.47
N GLY A 123 2.66 6.64 -7.63
CA GLY A 123 1.83 5.50 -8.02
C GLY A 123 2.59 4.35 -8.68
N PRO A 124 1.87 3.33 -9.16
CA PRO A 124 0.41 3.28 -9.25
C PRO A 124 -0.26 3.12 -7.88
N TYR A 125 0.47 2.63 -6.89
CA TYR A 125 -0.01 2.41 -5.53
C TYR A 125 0.89 3.03 -4.46
N GLU A 126 0.26 3.58 -3.42
CA GLU A 126 0.90 4.06 -2.21
C GLU A 126 0.16 3.50 -0.98
N SER A 127 0.89 3.08 0.05
CA SER A 127 0.26 2.74 1.33
C SER A 127 0.11 3.97 2.22
N ILE A 128 -1.04 4.12 2.88
CA ILE A 128 -1.30 5.20 3.83
C ILE A 128 -1.78 4.61 5.16
N VAL A 129 -1.18 5.06 6.25
CA VAL A 129 -1.66 4.84 7.62
C VAL A 129 -2.34 6.13 8.09
N VAL A 130 -3.66 6.12 8.24
CA VAL A 130 -4.44 7.32 8.60
C VAL A 130 -4.09 7.83 10.00
N ALA A 131 -3.77 6.93 10.94
CA ALA A 131 -3.35 7.32 12.28
C ALA A 131 -1.89 7.81 12.37
N ASP A 132 -1.12 7.82 11.27
CA ASP A 132 0.24 8.37 11.23
C ASP A 132 0.20 9.88 10.90
N ASP A 133 0.19 10.71 11.94
CA ASP A 133 0.12 12.17 11.83
C ASP A 133 1.30 12.78 11.06
N PHE A 134 2.42 12.05 10.95
CA PHE A 134 3.66 12.54 10.31
C PHE A 134 3.86 12.03 8.89
N SER A 135 2.97 11.18 8.36
CA SER A 135 3.06 10.63 6.99
C SER A 135 4.38 9.92 6.63
N ASN A 136 5.17 9.54 7.62
CA ASN A 136 6.51 8.99 7.40
C ASN A 136 6.47 7.48 7.11
N ARG A 137 5.33 6.83 7.38
CA ARG A 137 5.14 5.38 7.20
C ARG A 137 4.32 5.05 5.96
N ARG A 138 4.50 5.81 4.88
CA ARG A 138 3.87 5.59 3.58
C ARG A 138 4.85 4.93 2.60
N CYS A 139 4.43 3.84 1.96
CA CYS A 139 5.24 3.13 0.97
C CYS A 139 4.77 3.50 -0.43
N LYS A 140 5.59 4.26 -1.16
CA LYS A 140 5.33 4.74 -2.53
C LYS A 140 5.81 3.73 -3.54
N TRP A 141 5.26 3.76 -4.76
CA TRP A 141 5.61 2.81 -5.82
C TRP A 141 5.51 1.37 -5.30
N LEU A 142 4.45 1.09 -4.53
CA LEU A 142 4.24 -0.16 -3.84
C LEU A 142 4.13 -1.28 -4.86
N THR A 143 4.97 -2.30 -4.71
CA THR A 143 5.03 -3.45 -5.62
C THR A 143 4.87 -4.77 -4.88
N ARG A 144 5.13 -4.81 -3.57
CA ARG A 144 5.09 -6.05 -2.80
C ARG A 144 4.53 -5.85 -1.40
N ILE A 145 3.74 -6.82 -0.97
CA ILE A 145 3.23 -6.98 0.40
C ILE A 145 3.57 -8.40 0.83
N GLU A 146 4.27 -8.55 1.94
CA GLU A 146 4.68 -9.87 2.45
C GLU A 146 4.20 -10.04 3.89
N CYS A 147 3.48 -11.13 4.13
CA CYS A 147 3.12 -11.57 5.47
C CYS A 147 4.32 -12.28 6.11
N VAL A 148 4.80 -11.71 7.22
CA VAL A 148 5.90 -12.25 8.02
C VAL A 148 5.37 -12.67 9.39
N LYS A 149 5.96 -13.73 9.94
CA LYS A 149 5.70 -14.28 11.27
C LYS A 149 7.01 -14.49 12.00
#